data_AF-A0A1V8US01-F1
#
_entry.id   AF-A0A1V8US01-F1
#
_cell.length_a   1.000
_cell.length_b   1.000
_cell.length_c   1.000
_cell.angle_alpha   90.00
_cell.angle_beta   90.00
_cell.angle_gamma   90.00
#
_symmetry.space_group_name_H-M   'P 1'
#
loop_
_entity.id
_entity.type
_entity.pdbx_description
1 polymer ?
#
loop_
_entity_poly.entity_id
_entity_poly.type
_entity_poly.pdbx_seq_one_letter_code
_entity_poly.pdbx_strand_id
1 'polypeptide(L)'
;MATPGLRPAPPLPTSKDDINGTWKYLEWGVDSIMINLSAGLTLPTYMALYTSIHNFCTAQKAVGQTNLNSTHRGAHLLGEELYRRLNEYLEGHLNGVHGEMVKHVDEALLTFYIKEWKRYTTAGTFNNHLFKYLNRHWVKREMDEGKKDVFDIYTLHLVRWKEDMFGSTQNAVMDAVLRLVEKQRNGETIEQSKIKSVVDSFVSLGIDDADSTKTTLDVYRKHFEEPFLAATKNYYEKESAEFLAVNSVVDYMKKASRRLDEEKER
;
A
#
# COMPACT_ATOMS: atom_id res chain seq x y z
N MET A 1 27.36 4.11 5.88
CA MET A 1 26.00 3.96 5.32
C MET A 1 25.58 5.32 4.81
N ALA A 2 25.58 5.50 3.48
CA ALA A 2 25.31 6.78 2.85
C ALA A 2 23.81 7.10 2.96
N THR A 3 23.48 8.23 3.58
CA THR A 3 22.19 8.89 3.44
C THR A 3 21.95 9.16 1.95
N PRO A 4 20.84 8.69 1.35
CA PRO A 4 20.48 9.12 0.00
C PRO A 4 20.26 10.63 0.04
N GLY A 5 21.15 11.38 -0.58
CA GLY A 5 21.10 12.84 -0.60
C GLY A 5 19.80 13.31 -1.23
N LEU A 6 19.03 14.09 -0.46
CA LEU A 6 17.94 14.89 -0.99
C LEU A 6 18.42 15.66 -2.20
N ARG A 7 17.75 15.49 -3.35
CA ARG A 7 17.90 16.45 -4.44
C ARG A 7 17.47 17.82 -3.90
N PRO A 8 18.25 18.89 -4.12
CA PRO A 8 17.85 20.23 -3.68
C PRO A 8 16.48 20.57 -4.25
N ALA A 9 15.65 21.25 -3.45
CA ALA A 9 14.30 21.64 -3.85
C ALA A 9 14.38 22.39 -5.19
N PRO A 10 13.74 21.88 -6.26
CA PRO A 10 13.75 22.58 -7.53
C PRO A 10 13.07 23.95 -7.37
N PRO A 11 13.45 24.95 -8.17
CA PRO A 11 12.87 26.29 -8.08
C PRO A 11 11.35 26.22 -8.26
N LEU A 12 10.63 27.04 -7.49
CA LEU A 12 9.18 27.14 -7.59
C LEU A 12 8.78 27.43 -9.04
N PRO A 13 7.75 26.74 -9.58
CA PRO A 13 7.29 26.96 -10.94
C PRO A 13 6.93 28.44 -11.13
N THR A 14 7.66 29.13 -11.99
CA THR A 14 7.56 30.59 -12.16
C THR A 14 6.46 30.97 -13.17
N SER A 15 5.96 30.00 -13.95
CA SER A 15 4.90 30.17 -14.94
C SER A 15 3.81 29.11 -14.78
N LYS A 16 2.54 29.52 -14.89
CA LYS A 16 1.36 28.63 -14.86
C LYS A 16 1.33 27.64 -16.04
N ASP A 17 2.10 27.91 -17.09
CA ASP A 17 2.12 27.11 -18.32
C ASP A 17 3.27 26.08 -18.36
N ASP A 18 4.21 26.11 -17.39
CA ASP A 18 5.30 25.13 -17.31
C ASP A 18 4.87 23.87 -16.56
N ILE A 19 4.16 23.02 -17.30
CA ILE A 19 3.66 21.71 -16.85
C ILE A 19 4.83 20.81 -16.39
N ASN A 20 5.96 20.84 -17.10
CA ASN A 20 7.09 19.96 -16.78
C ASN A 20 7.88 20.45 -15.56
N GLY A 21 8.07 21.77 -15.41
CA GLY A 21 8.64 22.35 -14.19
C GLY A 21 7.74 22.13 -12.97
N THR A 22 6.44 22.27 -13.13
CA THR A 22 5.46 22.00 -12.07
C THR A 22 5.50 20.54 -11.64
N TRP A 23 5.49 19.60 -12.60
CA TRP A 23 5.62 18.18 -12.26
C TRP A 23 6.93 17.85 -11.55
N LYS A 24 8.08 18.39 -11.97
CA LYS A 24 9.37 18.16 -11.28
C LYS A 24 9.34 18.63 -9.82
N TYR A 25 8.67 19.74 -9.55
CA TYR A 25 8.48 20.23 -8.18
C TYR A 25 7.54 19.33 -7.37
N LEU A 26 6.45 18.86 -7.98
CA LEU A 26 5.53 17.92 -7.36
C LEU A 26 6.17 16.56 -7.10
N GLU A 27 6.92 16.03 -8.07
CA GLU A 27 7.67 14.78 -7.95
C GLU A 27 8.65 14.86 -6.78
N TRP A 28 9.39 15.96 -6.63
CA TRP A 28 10.25 16.17 -5.47
C TRP A 28 9.48 16.19 -4.14
N GLY A 29 8.30 16.80 -4.11
CA GLY A 29 7.43 16.82 -2.95
C GLY A 29 6.89 15.43 -2.59
N VAL A 30 6.41 14.70 -3.58
CA VAL A 30 5.94 13.31 -3.44
C VAL A 30 7.09 12.42 -2.99
N ASP A 31 8.27 12.52 -3.60
CA ASP A 31 9.46 11.75 -3.22
C ASP A 31 9.89 12.00 -1.78
N SER A 32 9.82 13.27 -1.35
CA SER A 32 10.06 13.64 0.05
C SER A 32 9.05 12.99 1.00
N ILE A 33 7.77 12.90 0.62
CA ILE A 33 6.73 12.21 1.40
C ILE A 33 6.96 10.70 1.40
N MET A 34 7.31 10.09 0.26
CA MET A 34 7.48 8.64 0.13
C MET A 34 8.72 8.11 0.85
N ILE A 35 9.81 8.88 0.87
CA ILE A 35 11.10 8.46 1.44
C ILE A 35 11.30 8.99 2.86
N ASN A 36 10.99 10.27 3.13
CA ASN A 36 11.38 10.97 4.35
C ASN A 36 10.18 11.45 5.17
N LEU A 37 9.28 10.53 5.51
CA LEU A 37 8.12 10.81 6.37
C LEU A 37 8.50 11.43 7.72
N SER A 38 9.68 11.09 8.26
CA SER A 38 10.18 11.56 9.56
C SER A 38 10.76 12.97 9.54
N ALA A 39 11.27 13.45 8.40
CA ALA A 39 11.77 14.81 8.27
C ALA A 39 10.62 15.83 8.27
N GLY A 40 9.42 15.38 7.90
CA GLY A 40 8.23 16.21 7.75
C GLY A 40 8.35 17.18 6.57
N LEU A 41 7.20 17.63 6.07
CA LEU A 41 7.15 18.79 5.18
C LEU A 41 6.90 20.04 6.01
N THR A 42 7.67 21.09 5.77
CA THR A 42 7.37 22.39 6.37
C THR A 42 6.05 22.92 5.79
N LEU A 43 5.28 23.64 6.62
CA LEU A 43 4.00 24.21 6.18
C LEU A 43 4.11 25.06 4.89
N PRO A 44 5.15 25.90 4.71
CA PRO A 44 5.33 26.64 3.45
C PRO A 44 5.51 25.73 2.23
N THR A 45 6.29 24.66 2.36
CA THR A 45 6.51 23.69 1.28
C THR A 45 5.23 22.93 0.95
N TYR A 46 4.48 22.49 1.97
CA TYR A 46 3.19 21.83 1.77
C TYR A 46 2.20 22.75 1.04
N MET A 47 2.11 24.02 1.45
CA MET A 47 1.22 24.99 0.80
C MET A 47 1.65 25.28 -0.64
N ALA A 48 2.95 25.35 -0.92
CA ALA A 48 3.48 25.52 -2.27
C ALA A 48 3.15 24.32 -3.17
N LEU A 49 3.30 23.09 -2.68
CA LEU A 49 2.93 21.87 -3.41
C LEU A 49 1.42 21.83 -3.69
N TYR A 50 0.59 22.10 -2.68
CA TYR A 50 -0.87 22.13 -2.84
C TYR A 50 -1.32 23.20 -3.84
N THR A 51 -0.74 24.40 -3.76
CA THR A 51 -1.02 25.49 -4.70
C THR A 51 -0.58 25.11 -6.11
N SER A 52 0.56 24.43 -6.26
CA SER A 52 1.05 23.93 -7.55
C SER A 52 0.09 22.92 -8.17
N ILE A 53 -0.46 21.97 -7.38
CA ILE A 53 -1.49 21.03 -7.85
C ILE A 53 -2.77 21.75 -8.24
N HIS A 54 -3.23 22.70 -7.42
CA HIS A 54 -4.40 23.51 -7.73
C HIS A 54 -4.21 24.28 -9.05
N ASN A 55 -3.08 24.97 -9.20
CA ASN A 55 -2.74 25.71 -10.41
C ASN A 55 -2.64 24.77 -11.62
N PHE A 56 -2.08 23.57 -11.47
CA PHE A 56 -2.00 22.58 -12.54
C PHE A 56 -3.38 22.07 -12.97
N CYS A 57 -4.28 21.82 -12.02
CA CYS A 57 -5.65 21.37 -12.32
C CYS A 57 -6.53 22.49 -12.89
N THR A 58 -6.18 23.76 -12.64
CA THR A 58 -6.94 24.94 -13.10
C THR A 58 -6.30 25.68 -14.26
N ALA A 59 -5.08 25.33 -14.64
CA ALA A 59 -4.39 25.89 -15.79
C ALA A 59 -5.21 25.59 -17.06
N GLN A 60 -5.58 26.63 -17.80
CA GLN A 60 -6.17 26.44 -19.11
C GLN A 60 -5.04 26.16 -20.08
N LYS A 61 -5.01 24.98 -20.73
CA LYS A 61 -4.31 24.91 -22.02
C LYS A 61 -4.89 26.03 -22.89
N ALA A 62 -4.06 26.96 -23.32
CA ALA A 62 -4.38 27.94 -24.34
C ALA A 62 -4.54 27.24 -25.70
N VAL A 63 -5.53 26.35 -25.83
CA VAL A 63 -6.04 25.95 -27.13
C VAL A 63 -7.08 27.01 -27.47
N GLY A 64 -6.67 28.00 -28.28
CA GLY A 64 -7.46 29.16 -28.61
C GLY A 64 -8.82 28.80 -29.20
N GLN A 65 -9.85 28.73 -28.35
CA GLN A 65 -11.25 28.67 -28.75
C GLN A 65 -12.14 29.14 -27.60
N THR A 66 -12.83 30.26 -27.87
CA THR A 66 -13.69 31.07 -27.00
C THR A 66 -15.05 30.42 -26.70
N ASN A 67 -15.07 29.18 -26.19
CA ASN A 67 -16.30 28.50 -25.80
C ASN A 67 -16.21 27.97 -24.35
N LEU A 68 -17.22 28.24 -23.51
CA LEU A 68 -17.24 27.80 -22.11
C LEU A 68 -17.09 26.26 -21.93
N ASN A 69 -17.39 25.48 -22.97
CA ASN A 69 -17.18 24.01 -23.00
C ASN A 69 -15.74 23.57 -23.32
N SER A 70 -14.86 24.44 -23.85
CA SER A 70 -13.44 24.09 -24.10
C SER A 70 -12.61 24.19 -22.81
N THR A 71 -13.02 25.05 -21.87
CA THR A 71 -12.38 25.23 -20.55
C THR A 71 -12.37 23.94 -19.73
N HIS A 72 -13.47 23.18 -19.77
CA HIS A 72 -13.57 21.89 -19.07
C HIS A 72 -12.67 20.80 -19.68
N ARG A 73 -12.46 20.81 -21.01
CA ARG A 73 -11.55 19.85 -21.68
C ARG A 73 -10.08 20.12 -21.36
N GLY A 74 -9.68 21.38 -21.21
CA GLY A 74 -8.30 21.75 -20.85
C GLY A 74 -7.91 21.24 -19.45
N ALA A 75 -8.79 21.45 -18.47
CA ALA A 75 -8.61 20.97 -17.10
C ALA A 75 -8.71 19.43 -17.00
N HIS A 76 -9.53 18.80 -17.85
CA HIS A 76 -9.66 17.34 -17.94
C HIS A 76 -8.35 16.67 -18.37
N LEU A 77 -7.73 17.15 -19.46
CA LEU A 77 -6.46 16.62 -19.97
C LEU A 77 -5.30 16.80 -18.98
N LEU A 78 -5.31 17.88 -18.20
CA LEU A 78 -4.26 18.13 -17.20
C LEU A 78 -4.46 17.28 -15.94
N GLY A 79 -5.70 17.05 -15.50
CA GLY A 79 -5.98 16.13 -14.41
C GLY A 79 -5.55 14.69 -14.74
N GLU A 80 -5.87 14.23 -15.96
CA GLU A 80 -5.48 12.91 -16.45
C GLU A 80 -3.96 12.76 -16.55
N GLU A 81 -3.28 13.77 -17.09
CA GLU A 81 -1.82 13.77 -17.17
C GLU A 81 -1.17 13.75 -15.78
N LEU A 82 -1.70 14.50 -14.81
CA LEU A 82 -1.18 14.50 -13.44
C LEU A 82 -1.36 13.13 -12.77
N TYR A 83 -2.53 12.52 -12.95
CA TYR A 83 -2.82 11.19 -12.43
C TYR A 83 -1.90 10.13 -13.04
N ARG A 84 -1.74 10.14 -14.37
CA ARG A 84 -0.84 9.24 -15.11
C ARG A 84 0.61 9.37 -14.63
N ARG A 85 1.12 10.59 -14.47
CA ARG A 85 2.49 10.81 -13.98
C ARG A 85 2.70 10.34 -12.55
N LEU A 86 1.72 10.56 -11.67
CA LEU A 86 1.77 10.02 -10.31
C LEU A 86 1.77 8.49 -10.34
N ASN A 87 0.95 7.90 -11.19
CA ASN A 87 0.87 6.46 -11.37
C ASN A 87 2.23 5.86 -11.80
N GLU A 88 2.87 6.44 -12.81
CA GLU A 88 4.20 6.04 -13.29
C GLU A 88 5.29 6.20 -12.22
N TYR A 89 5.22 7.28 -11.44
CA TYR A 89 6.13 7.49 -10.32
C TYR A 89 5.96 6.39 -9.25
N LEU A 90 4.72 6.05 -8.88
CA LEU A 90 4.45 5.02 -7.88
C LEU A 90 4.96 3.65 -8.34
N GLU A 91 4.73 3.29 -9.60
CA GLU A 91 5.25 2.06 -10.21
C GLU A 91 6.79 2.02 -10.15
N GLY A 92 7.46 3.11 -10.55
CA GLY A 92 8.92 3.21 -10.47
C GLY A 92 9.46 3.10 -9.04
N HIS A 93 8.79 3.74 -8.07
CA HIS A 93 9.16 3.66 -6.65
C HIS A 93 8.99 2.23 -6.12
N LEU A 94 7.86 1.59 -6.38
CA LEU A 94 7.57 0.23 -5.92
C LEU A 94 8.50 -0.80 -6.56
N ASN A 95 8.85 -0.65 -7.84
CA ASN A 95 9.86 -1.50 -8.49
C ASN A 95 11.22 -1.43 -7.79
N GLY A 96 11.64 -0.23 -7.35
CA GLY A 96 12.85 -0.05 -6.55
C GLY A 96 12.76 -0.73 -5.18
N VAL A 97 11.64 -0.56 -4.47
CA VAL A 97 11.41 -1.18 -3.16
C VAL A 97 11.33 -2.71 -3.28
N HIS A 98 10.67 -3.22 -4.32
CA HIS A 98 10.57 -4.63 -4.63
C HIS A 98 11.96 -5.25 -4.85
N GLY A 99 12.83 -4.57 -5.61
CA GLY A 99 14.21 -5.01 -5.83
C GLY A 99 15.04 -5.14 -4.56
N GLU A 100 14.80 -4.28 -3.55
CA GLU A 100 15.41 -4.44 -2.22
C GLU A 100 14.76 -5.56 -1.40
N MET A 101 13.44 -5.71 -1.49
CA MET A 101 12.69 -6.70 -0.74
C MET A 101 13.09 -8.15 -1.08
N VAL A 102 13.32 -8.44 -2.36
CA VAL A 102 13.72 -9.79 -2.84
C VAL A 102 15.07 -10.23 -2.25
N LYS A 103 15.89 -9.31 -1.73
CA LYS A 103 17.16 -9.64 -1.07
C LYS A 103 16.98 -10.17 0.35
N HIS A 104 15.77 -10.05 0.93
CA HIS A 104 15.46 -10.47 2.29
C HIS A 104 14.69 -11.79 2.28
N VAL A 105 14.88 -12.60 3.34
CA VAL A 105 14.22 -13.89 3.52
C VAL A 105 13.63 -13.98 4.94
N ASP A 106 12.56 -14.75 5.10
CA ASP A 106 11.93 -15.06 6.39
C ASP A 106 11.55 -13.82 7.23
N GLU A 107 12.05 -13.75 8.47
CA GLU A 107 11.70 -12.69 9.40
C GLU A 107 12.25 -11.32 8.99
N ALA A 108 13.40 -11.30 8.30
CA ALA A 108 13.93 -10.08 7.72
C ALA A 108 13.02 -9.57 6.60
N LEU A 109 12.48 -10.48 5.77
CA LEU A 109 11.49 -10.14 4.73
C LEU A 109 10.23 -9.55 5.36
N LEU A 110 9.68 -10.18 6.39
CA LEU A 110 8.48 -9.67 7.08
C LEU A 110 8.72 -8.30 7.71
N THR A 111 9.86 -8.13 8.37
CA THR A 111 10.20 -6.87 9.03
C THR A 111 10.37 -5.74 8.01
N PHE A 112 10.99 -6.05 6.86
CA PHE A 112 11.08 -5.13 5.72
C PHE A 112 9.69 -4.82 5.16
N TYR A 113 8.90 -5.83 4.80
CA TYR A 113 7.55 -5.67 4.26
C TYR A 113 6.67 -4.79 5.15
N ILE A 114 6.61 -5.05 6.46
CA ILE A 114 5.78 -4.29 7.41
C ILE A 114 6.24 -2.83 7.50
N LYS A 115 7.57 -2.60 7.55
CA LYS A 115 8.14 -1.26 7.61
C LYS A 115 7.79 -0.46 6.35
N GLU A 116 7.99 -1.08 5.18
CA GLU A 116 7.70 -0.46 3.89
C GLU A 116 6.21 -0.23 3.71
N TRP A 117 5.36 -1.21 4.07
CA TRP A 117 3.89 -1.09 4.04
C TRP A 117 3.41 0.09 4.88
N LYS A 118 3.87 0.20 6.13
CA LYS A 118 3.49 1.29 7.03
C LYS A 118 3.96 2.64 6.49
N ARG A 119 5.18 2.72 5.96
CA ARG A 119 5.70 3.96 5.36
C ARG A 119 4.86 4.35 4.13
N TYR A 120 4.63 3.40 3.24
CA TYR A 120 3.93 3.59 1.97
C TYR A 120 2.46 3.99 2.17
N THR A 121 1.73 3.31 3.04
CA THR A 121 0.32 3.65 3.35
C THR A 121 0.19 5.01 4.05
N THR A 122 1.10 5.34 4.95
CA THR A 122 1.10 6.66 5.58
C THR A 122 1.43 7.74 4.56
N ALA A 123 2.42 7.52 3.70
CA ALA A 123 2.75 8.41 2.59
C ALA A 123 1.58 8.58 1.62
N GLY A 124 0.87 7.48 1.29
CA GLY A 124 -0.36 7.50 0.50
C GLY A 124 -1.45 8.34 1.14
N THR A 125 -1.58 8.32 2.46
CA THR A 125 -2.50 9.20 3.19
C THR A 125 -2.13 10.67 3.01
N PHE A 126 -0.84 11.02 3.15
CA PHE A 126 -0.38 12.41 2.93
C PHE A 126 -0.57 12.85 1.48
N ASN A 127 -0.22 12.00 0.51
CA ASN A 127 -0.45 12.26 -0.90
C ASN A 127 -1.94 12.45 -1.20
N ASN A 128 -2.82 11.64 -0.59
CA ASN A 128 -4.26 11.80 -0.76
C ASN A 128 -4.77 13.18 -0.30
N HIS A 129 -4.20 13.73 0.78
CA HIS A 129 -4.50 15.08 1.24
C HIS A 129 -3.90 16.16 0.33
N LEU A 130 -2.68 15.94 -0.13
CA LEU A 130 -1.98 16.86 -1.02
C LEU A 130 -2.70 16.99 -2.37
N PHE A 131 -3.18 15.87 -2.92
CA PHE A 131 -3.93 15.79 -4.18
C PHE A 131 -5.45 15.91 -3.98
N LYS A 132 -5.92 16.40 -2.84
CA LYS A 132 -7.36 16.51 -2.51
C LYS A 132 -8.17 17.27 -3.57
N TYR A 133 -7.58 18.28 -4.21
CA TYR A 133 -8.26 19.02 -5.29
C TYR A 133 -8.50 18.13 -6.52
N LEU A 134 -7.49 17.35 -6.92
CA LEU A 134 -7.58 16.38 -8.02
C LEU A 134 -8.64 15.32 -7.72
N ASN A 135 -8.64 14.76 -6.51
CA ASN A 135 -9.65 13.82 -6.04
C ASN A 135 -11.08 14.38 -6.17
N ARG A 136 -11.28 15.61 -5.71
CA ARG A 136 -12.62 16.23 -5.66
C ARG A 136 -13.18 16.57 -7.04
N HIS A 137 -12.34 17.01 -7.97
CA HIS A 137 -12.80 17.64 -9.22
C HIS A 137 -12.57 16.80 -10.47
N TRP A 138 -11.48 16.04 -10.53
CA TRP A 138 -11.16 15.19 -11.67
C TRP A 138 -11.53 13.73 -11.38
N VAL A 139 -10.97 13.11 -10.34
CA VAL A 139 -11.21 11.69 -10.02
C VAL A 139 -12.70 11.41 -9.84
N LYS A 140 -13.39 12.20 -9.01
CA LYS A 140 -14.83 12.02 -8.78
C LYS A 140 -15.64 12.06 -10.09
N ARG A 141 -15.28 12.95 -11.02
CA ARG A 141 -15.96 13.06 -12.31
C ARG A 141 -15.71 11.82 -13.16
N GLU A 142 -14.46 11.35 -13.26
CA GLU A 142 -14.13 10.17 -14.04
C GLU A 142 -14.84 8.90 -13.51
N MET A 143 -14.95 8.79 -12.17
CA MET A 143 -15.72 7.72 -11.53
C MET A 143 -17.22 7.83 -11.86
N ASP A 144 -17.80 9.04 -11.79
CA ASP A 144 -19.21 9.30 -12.14
C ASP A 144 -19.49 9.04 -13.63
N GLU A 145 -18.50 9.25 -14.51
CA GLU A 145 -18.54 8.94 -15.95
C GLU A 145 -18.33 7.44 -16.26
N GLY A 146 -18.10 6.61 -15.24
CA GLY A 146 -18.05 5.15 -15.34
C GLY A 146 -16.67 4.58 -15.70
N LYS A 147 -15.59 5.36 -15.60
CA LYS A 147 -14.22 4.82 -15.74
C LYS A 147 -13.86 4.03 -14.48
N LYS A 148 -13.80 2.71 -14.62
CA LYS A 148 -13.49 1.79 -13.51
C LYS A 148 -12.00 1.78 -13.10
N ASP A 149 -11.12 2.26 -13.98
CA ASP A 149 -9.67 2.23 -13.75
C ASP A 149 -9.15 3.50 -13.03
N VAL A 150 -10.05 4.42 -12.66
CA VAL A 150 -9.70 5.67 -11.98
C VAL A 150 -10.16 5.60 -10.52
N PHE A 151 -9.18 5.63 -9.63
CA PHE A 151 -9.36 5.57 -8.18
C PHE A 151 -8.93 6.87 -7.52
N ASP A 152 -9.45 7.13 -6.31
CA ASP A 152 -8.86 8.17 -5.46
C ASP A 152 -7.38 7.87 -5.18
N ILE A 153 -6.63 8.90 -4.82
CA ILE A 153 -5.17 8.81 -4.72
C ILE A 153 -4.74 7.82 -3.63
N TYR A 154 -5.48 7.67 -2.54
CA TYR A 154 -5.15 6.67 -1.52
C TYR A 154 -5.39 5.25 -2.05
N THR A 155 -6.53 5.01 -2.67
CA THR A 155 -6.88 3.74 -3.30
C THR A 155 -5.90 3.39 -4.43
N LEU A 156 -5.45 4.37 -5.22
CA LEU A 156 -4.41 4.18 -6.24
C LEU A 156 -3.12 3.64 -5.63
N HIS A 157 -2.70 4.14 -4.46
CA HIS A 157 -1.53 3.59 -3.76
C HIS A 157 -1.76 2.11 -3.39
N LEU A 158 -2.94 1.78 -2.87
CA LEU A 158 -3.27 0.39 -2.50
C LEU A 158 -3.32 -0.54 -3.73
N VAL A 159 -3.92 -0.10 -4.84
CA VAL A 159 -3.94 -0.84 -6.11
C VAL A 159 -2.52 -1.09 -6.61
N ARG A 160 -1.67 -0.05 -6.62
CA ARG A 160 -0.26 -0.19 -7.04
C ARG A 160 0.51 -1.13 -6.12
N TRP A 161 0.31 -1.06 -4.81
CA TRP A 161 0.90 -2.03 -3.91
C TRP A 161 0.43 -3.46 -4.19
N LYS A 162 -0.85 -3.65 -4.50
CA LYS A 162 -1.42 -4.97 -4.84
C LYS A 162 -0.78 -5.53 -6.13
N GLU A 163 -0.67 -4.71 -7.17
CA GLU A 163 -0.14 -5.11 -8.47
C GLU A 163 1.38 -5.32 -8.44
N ASP A 164 2.12 -4.34 -7.94
CA ASP A 164 3.58 -4.27 -8.11
C ASP A 164 4.35 -4.97 -6.98
N MET A 165 3.79 -5.02 -5.75
CA MET A 165 4.45 -5.65 -4.60
C MET A 165 3.83 -6.99 -4.24
N PHE A 166 2.51 -7.03 -4.06
CA PHE A 166 1.83 -8.19 -3.50
C PHE A 166 1.79 -9.36 -4.48
N GLY A 167 1.56 -9.12 -5.78
CA GLY A 167 1.40 -10.18 -6.78
C GLY A 167 2.55 -11.20 -6.81
N SER A 168 3.79 -10.75 -6.66
CA SER A 168 4.99 -11.59 -6.71
C SER A 168 5.47 -12.06 -5.33
N THR A 169 5.15 -11.35 -4.25
CA THR A 169 5.77 -11.60 -2.93
C THR A 169 4.83 -12.14 -1.87
N GLN A 170 3.52 -12.15 -2.14
CA GLN A 170 2.49 -12.72 -1.27
C GLN A 170 2.83 -14.12 -0.74
N ASN A 171 3.35 -15.02 -1.58
CA ASN A 171 3.66 -16.39 -1.18
C ASN A 171 4.83 -16.42 -0.19
N ALA A 172 5.88 -15.64 -0.44
CA ALA A 172 7.05 -15.58 0.44
C ALA A 172 6.71 -14.91 1.79
N VAL A 173 5.88 -13.87 1.77
CA VAL A 173 5.35 -13.23 2.98
C VAL A 173 4.48 -14.21 3.77
N MET A 174 3.58 -14.93 3.10
CA MET A 174 2.71 -15.90 3.75
C MET A 174 3.51 -17.06 4.36
N ASP A 175 4.48 -17.60 3.63
CA ASP A 175 5.37 -18.66 4.11
C ASP A 175 6.14 -18.22 5.37
N ALA A 176 6.62 -16.97 5.39
CA ALA A 176 7.30 -16.42 6.56
C ALA A 176 6.34 -16.27 7.76
N VAL A 177 5.08 -15.87 7.53
CA VAL A 177 4.05 -15.82 8.57
C VAL A 177 3.76 -17.21 9.12
N LEU A 178 3.58 -18.22 8.26
CA LEU A 178 3.34 -19.60 8.68
C LEU A 178 4.47 -20.13 9.54
N ARG A 179 5.73 -19.87 9.17
CA ARG A 179 6.90 -20.22 9.98
C ARG A 179 6.91 -19.52 11.35
N LEU A 180 6.53 -18.24 11.42
CA LEU A 180 6.39 -17.55 12.71
C LEU A 180 5.30 -18.16 13.58
N VAL A 181 4.14 -18.49 13.00
CA VAL A 181 3.02 -19.12 13.71
C VAL A 181 3.44 -20.50 14.24
N GLU A 182 4.18 -21.28 13.45
CA GLU A 182 4.70 -22.59 13.87
C GLU A 182 5.68 -22.46 15.03
N LYS A 183 6.62 -21.50 14.97
CA LYS A 183 7.51 -21.18 16.11
C LYS A 183 6.73 -20.84 17.37
N GLN A 184 5.67 -20.03 17.26
CA GLN A 184 4.80 -19.71 18.38
C GLN A 184 4.13 -20.96 18.97
N ARG A 185 3.65 -21.89 18.12
CA ARG A 185 3.03 -23.15 18.58
C ARG A 185 4.01 -24.08 19.29
N ASN A 186 5.28 -24.01 18.92
CA ASN A 186 6.39 -24.70 19.57
C ASN A 186 6.83 -24.04 20.89
N GLY A 187 6.20 -22.94 21.29
CA GLY A 187 6.47 -22.23 22.55
C GLY A 187 7.57 -21.17 22.45
N GLU A 188 8.01 -20.80 21.25
CA GLU A 188 8.93 -19.68 21.06
C GLU A 188 8.19 -18.33 21.19
N THR A 189 8.82 -17.37 21.85
CA THR A 189 8.30 -16.00 21.93
C THR A 189 8.45 -15.32 20.57
N ILE A 190 7.32 -14.95 19.96
CA ILE A 190 7.30 -14.20 18.69
C ILE A 190 6.67 -12.81 18.87
N GLU A 191 6.97 -11.91 17.94
CA GLU A 191 6.35 -10.59 17.88
C GLU A 191 5.00 -10.67 17.15
N GLN A 192 3.90 -10.90 17.88
CA GLN A 192 2.54 -11.06 17.32
C GLN A 192 2.07 -9.84 16.52
N SER A 193 2.59 -8.64 16.82
CA SER A 193 2.35 -7.41 16.07
C SER A 193 2.70 -7.55 14.58
N LYS A 194 3.70 -8.38 14.24
CA LYS A 194 4.13 -8.61 12.86
C LYS A 194 3.04 -9.31 12.05
N ILE A 195 2.46 -10.37 12.63
CA ILE A 195 1.36 -11.12 11.99
C ILE A 195 0.15 -10.20 11.81
N LYS A 196 -0.23 -9.47 12.85
CA LYS A 196 -1.34 -8.51 12.78
C LYS A 196 -1.13 -7.47 11.67
N SER A 197 0.06 -6.90 11.56
CA SER A 197 0.38 -5.90 10.53
C SER A 197 0.26 -6.46 9.10
N VAL A 198 0.63 -7.73 8.90
CA VAL A 198 0.47 -8.41 7.60
C VAL A 198 -1.00 -8.69 7.31
N VAL A 199 -1.76 -9.16 8.30
CA VAL A 199 -3.21 -9.38 8.17
C VAL A 199 -3.93 -8.08 7.81
N ASP A 200 -3.66 -7.00 8.55
CA ASP A 200 -4.23 -5.67 8.29
C ASP A 200 -3.89 -5.18 6.87
N SER A 201 -2.69 -5.50 6.37
CA SER A 201 -2.29 -5.24 4.99
C SER A 201 -3.14 -6.02 3.99
N PHE A 202 -3.32 -7.34 4.18
CA PHE A 202 -4.07 -8.18 3.24
C PHE A 202 -5.56 -7.80 3.20
N VAL A 203 -6.13 -7.40 4.34
CA VAL A 203 -7.50 -6.86 4.41
C VAL A 203 -7.60 -5.52 3.67
N SER A 204 -6.62 -4.63 3.84
CA SER A 204 -6.60 -3.32 3.17
C SER A 204 -6.44 -3.42 1.65
N LEU A 205 -5.83 -4.51 1.15
CA LEU A 205 -5.65 -4.77 -0.28
C LEU A 205 -6.88 -5.40 -0.95
N GLY A 206 -7.88 -5.82 -0.17
CA GLY A 206 -9.17 -6.25 -0.68
C GLY A 206 -9.99 -5.05 -1.12
N ILE A 207 -9.73 -4.55 -2.32
CA ILE A 207 -10.49 -3.45 -2.95
C ILE A 207 -11.54 -4.08 -3.86
N ASP A 208 -12.79 -3.61 -3.81
CA ASP A 208 -13.85 -4.03 -4.71
C ASP A 208 -13.70 -3.33 -6.08
N ASP A 209 -13.58 -4.12 -7.15
CA ASP A 209 -13.42 -3.63 -8.54
C ASP A 209 -14.67 -2.87 -9.05
N ALA A 210 -15.84 -3.06 -8.41
CA ALA A 210 -17.08 -2.37 -8.74
C ALA A 210 -17.37 -1.16 -7.83
N ASP A 211 -16.80 -1.13 -6.63
CA ASP A 211 -16.98 -0.04 -5.67
C ASP A 211 -15.72 0.15 -4.83
N SER A 212 -14.81 0.98 -5.32
CA SER A 212 -13.52 1.23 -4.66
C SER A 212 -13.63 1.83 -3.25
N THR A 213 -14.84 2.22 -2.81
CA THR A 213 -15.12 2.66 -1.44
C THR A 213 -15.40 1.52 -0.47
N LYS A 214 -15.57 0.29 -0.98
CA LYS A 214 -15.79 -0.92 -0.21
C LYS A 214 -14.54 -1.80 -0.20
N THR A 215 -14.23 -2.29 0.99
CA THR A 215 -13.22 -3.32 1.16
C THR A 215 -13.88 -4.70 1.07
N THR A 216 -13.30 -5.58 0.26
CA THR A 216 -13.61 -7.01 0.23
C THR A 216 -12.63 -7.78 1.11
N LEU A 217 -13.01 -8.96 1.56
CA LEU A 217 -12.09 -9.84 2.28
C LEU A 217 -11.40 -10.85 1.35
N ASP A 218 -11.56 -10.74 0.04
CA ASP A 218 -11.15 -11.80 -0.89
C ASP A 218 -9.65 -12.05 -0.87
N VAL A 219 -8.84 -10.99 -0.80
CA VAL A 219 -7.38 -11.10 -0.68
C VAL A 219 -6.99 -11.80 0.62
N TYR A 220 -7.62 -11.42 1.73
CA TYR A 220 -7.41 -12.08 3.02
C TYR A 220 -7.80 -13.56 2.97
N ARG A 221 -9.00 -13.89 2.45
CA ARG A 221 -9.50 -15.26 2.40
C ARG A 221 -8.59 -16.17 1.58
N LYS A 222 -8.22 -15.72 0.38
CA LYS A 222 -7.44 -16.51 -0.57
C LYS A 222 -5.96 -16.64 -0.19
N HIS A 223 -5.35 -15.56 0.28
CA HIS A 223 -3.89 -15.51 0.47
C HIS A 223 -3.46 -15.66 1.94
N PHE A 224 -4.37 -15.49 2.89
CA PHE A 224 -4.09 -15.70 4.32
C PHE A 224 -4.91 -16.84 4.90
N GLU A 225 -6.24 -16.77 4.87
CA GLU A 225 -7.13 -17.71 5.57
C GLU A 225 -6.94 -19.15 5.06
N GLU A 226 -7.02 -19.38 3.75
CA GLU A 226 -6.86 -20.72 3.16
C GLU A 226 -5.49 -21.36 3.50
N PRO A 227 -4.33 -20.72 3.24
CA PRO A 227 -3.04 -21.28 3.63
C PRO A 227 -2.87 -21.46 5.14
N PHE A 228 -3.38 -20.51 5.94
CA PHE A 228 -3.29 -20.57 7.40
C PHE A 228 -4.09 -21.75 7.97
N LEU A 229 -5.33 -21.95 7.52
CA LEU A 229 -6.16 -23.07 7.96
C LEU A 229 -5.56 -24.41 7.52
N ALA A 230 -5.05 -24.50 6.29
CA ALA A 230 -4.39 -25.70 5.79
C ALA A 230 -3.14 -26.06 6.62
N ALA A 231 -2.27 -25.09 6.89
CA ALA A 231 -1.08 -25.29 7.71
C ALA A 231 -1.43 -25.64 9.16
N THR A 232 -2.45 -25.00 9.72
CA THR A 232 -2.95 -25.26 11.08
C THR A 232 -3.50 -26.68 11.20
N LYS A 233 -4.30 -27.12 10.23
CA LYS A 233 -4.80 -28.48 10.16
C LYS A 233 -3.66 -29.50 10.10
N ASN A 234 -2.71 -29.32 9.18
CA ASN A 234 -1.57 -30.22 9.03
C ASN A 234 -0.71 -30.30 10.31
N TYR A 235 -0.50 -29.16 10.98
CA TYR A 235 0.25 -29.10 12.24
C TYR A 235 -0.42 -29.93 13.33
N TYR A 236 -1.72 -29.73 13.56
CA TYR A 236 -2.45 -30.45 14.61
C TYR A 236 -2.72 -31.92 14.28
N GLU A 237 -2.88 -32.27 12.99
CA GLU A 237 -2.94 -33.68 12.56
C GLU A 237 -1.63 -34.41 12.86
N LYS A 238 -0.48 -33.79 12.55
CA LYS A 238 0.83 -34.35 12.86
C LYS A 238 1.07 -34.43 14.38
N GLU A 239 0.81 -33.35 15.11
CA GLU A 239 1.00 -33.30 16.56
C GLU A 239 0.12 -34.33 17.28
N SER A 240 -1.14 -34.50 16.85
CA SER A 240 -2.06 -35.47 17.45
C SER A 240 -1.66 -36.91 17.16
N ALA A 241 -1.26 -37.24 15.92
CA ALA A 241 -0.79 -38.57 15.55
C ALA A 241 0.48 -38.98 16.31
N GLU A 242 1.47 -38.08 16.40
CA GLU A 242 2.70 -38.31 17.17
C GLU A 242 2.42 -38.45 18.67
N PHE A 243 1.50 -37.64 19.21
CA PHE A 243 1.17 -37.70 20.63
C PHE A 243 0.41 -38.97 21.00
N LEU A 244 -0.55 -39.42 20.18
CA LEU A 244 -1.32 -40.64 20.39
C LEU A 244 -0.48 -41.92 20.25
N ALA A 245 0.62 -41.87 19.49
CA ALA A 245 1.54 -43.00 19.37
C ALA A 245 2.30 -43.30 20.68
N VAL A 246 2.45 -42.31 21.56
CA VAL A 246 3.28 -42.39 22.77
C VAL A 246 2.47 -42.25 24.06
N ASN A 247 1.28 -41.65 24.00
CA ASN A 247 0.48 -41.29 25.19
C ASN A 247 -0.93 -41.89 25.18
N SER A 248 -1.57 -41.87 26.34
CA SER A 248 -2.95 -42.34 26.49
C SER A 248 -3.97 -41.37 25.86
N VAL A 249 -5.15 -41.89 25.51
CA VAL A 249 -6.27 -41.08 25.00
C VAL A 249 -6.69 -40.00 26.02
N VAL A 250 -6.57 -40.28 27.33
CA VAL A 250 -6.92 -39.32 28.38
C VAL A 250 -5.95 -38.14 28.39
N ASP A 251 -4.65 -38.40 28.20
CA ASP A 251 -3.63 -37.34 28.10
C ASP A 251 -3.80 -36.53 26.82
N TYR A 252 -4.23 -37.18 25.72
CA TYR A 252 -4.56 -36.50 24.47
C TYR A 252 -5.70 -35.52 24.66
N MET A 253 -6.80 -35.92 25.32
CA MET A 253 -7.95 -35.04 25.57
C MET A 253 -7.56 -33.80 26.38
N LYS A 254 -6.69 -33.96 27.38
CA LYS A 254 -6.15 -32.83 28.17
C LYS A 254 -5.29 -31.90 27.31
N LYS A 255 -4.39 -32.47 26.48
CA LYS A 255 -3.53 -31.69 25.58
C LYS A 255 -4.36 -30.95 24.52
N ALA A 256 -5.36 -31.61 23.94
CA ALA A 256 -6.25 -31.02 22.96
C ALA A 256 -7.05 -29.85 23.55
N SER A 257 -7.61 -30.00 24.76
CA SER A 257 -8.29 -28.90 25.44
C SER A 257 -7.37 -27.71 25.64
N ARG A 258 -6.14 -27.93 26.13
CA ARG A 258 -5.15 -26.86 26.32
C ARG A 258 -4.79 -26.16 25.01
N ARG A 259 -4.58 -26.91 23.92
CA ARG A 259 -4.27 -26.33 22.60
C ARG A 259 -5.44 -25.51 22.04
N LEU A 260 -6.68 -25.92 22.28
CA LEU A 260 -7.87 -25.15 21.88
C LEU A 260 -7.95 -23.82 22.64
N ASP A 261 -7.65 -23.84 23.94
CA ASP A 261 -7.59 -22.61 24.74
C ASP A 261 -6.46 -21.68 24.26
N GLU A 262 -5.26 -22.24 24.00
CA GLU A 262 -4.10 -21.50 23.46
C GLU A 262 -4.39 -20.83 22.09
N GLU A 263 -5.12 -21.49 21.18
CA GLU A 263 -5.48 -20.91 19.88
C GLU A 263 -6.65 -19.91 19.98
N LYS A 264 -7.49 -20.00 21.01
CA LYS A 264 -8.56 -19.03 21.26
C LYS A 264 -8.03 -17.72 21.85
N GLU A 265 -6.95 -17.79 22.63
CA GLU A 265 -6.28 -16.61 23.20
C GLU A 265 -5.41 -15.84 22.20
N ARG A 266 -5.02 -16.48 21.09
CA ARG A 266 -4.20 -15.89 20.02
C ARG A 266 -5.00 -14.97 19.11
#